data_AF-C2KJD2-F1
#
_entry.id   AF-C2KJD2-F1
#
_cell.length_a   1.000
_cell.length_b   1.000
_cell.length_c   1.000
_cell.angle_alpha   90.00
_cell.angle_beta   90.00
_cell.angle_gamma   90.00
#
_symmetry.space_group_name_H-M   'P 1'
#
loop_
_entity.id
_entity.type
_entity.pdbx_description
1 polymer ?
#
loop_
_entity_poly.entity_id
_entity_poly.type
_entity_poly.pdbx_seq_one_letter_code
_entity_poly.pdbx_strand_id
1 'polypeptide(L)'
;MTIEEYKRQSIKRVNKQAAVSGAFTHCFDTRAQSERKRTSERKRRLKALVRSNITEIDVLAQYFMISVNTIKKVARSAGYHISNGQVVESVMR
;
A
#
# COMPACT_ATOMS: atom_id res chain seq x y z
N MET A 1 35.32 -15.31 28.22
CA MET A 1 34.19 -14.77 27.44
C MET A 1 34.25 -13.25 27.54
N THR A 2 34.41 -12.58 26.40
CA THR A 2 34.44 -11.11 26.35
C THR A 2 33.02 -10.53 26.34
N ILE A 3 32.88 -9.25 26.68
CA ILE A 3 31.59 -8.54 26.64
C ILE A 3 30.98 -8.58 25.23
N GLU A 4 31.80 -8.49 24.19
CA GLU A 4 31.35 -8.55 22.79
C GLU A 4 30.87 -9.95 22.38
N GLU A 5 31.52 -11.01 22.88
CA GLU A 5 31.05 -12.39 22.70
C GLU A 5 29.69 -12.62 23.38
N TYR A 6 29.52 -12.09 24.59
CA TYR A 6 28.26 -12.17 25.33
C TYR A 6 27.11 -11.46 24.59
N LYS A 7 27.35 -10.23 24.11
CA LYS A 7 26.35 -9.48 23.31
C LYS A 7 25.93 -10.24 22.06
N ARG A 8 26.90 -10.79 21.32
CA ARG A 8 26.60 -11.61 20.12
C ARG A 8 25.78 -12.85 20.46
N GLN A 9 26.09 -13.56 21.53
CA GLN A 9 25.32 -14.73 21.94
C GLN A 9 23.90 -14.36 22.39
N SER A 10 23.73 -13.24 23.10
CA SER A 10 22.43 -12.73 23.52
C SER A 10 21.53 -12.41 22.31
N ILE A 11 22.04 -11.65 21.34
CA ILE A 11 21.31 -11.35 20.09
C ILE A 11 20.96 -12.64 19.32
N LYS A 12 21.89 -13.60 19.26
CA LYS A 12 21.66 -14.88 18.58
C LYS A 12 20.55 -15.70 19.24
N ARG A 13 20.46 -15.69 20.58
CA ARG A 13 19.35 -16.32 21.33
C ARG A 13 18.03 -15.64 21.04
N VAL A 14 17.98 -14.31 21.12
CA VAL A 14 16.75 -13.52 20.85
C VAL A 14 16.25 -13.77 19.43
N ASN A 15 17.13 -13.73 18.43
CA ASN A 15 16.74 -13.99 17.04
C ASN A 15 16.28 -15.44 16.82
N LYS A 16 16.91 -16.42 17.48
CA LYS A 16 16.45 -17.82 17.41
C LYS A 16 15.07 -17.98 18.03
N GLN A 17 14.81 -17.34 19.18
CA GLN A 17 13.49 -17.33 19.82
C GLN A 17 12.44 -16.69 18.90
N ALA A 18 12.75 -15.54 18.30
CA ALA A 18 11.86 -14.83 17.38
C ALA A 18 11.58 -15.59 16.06
N ALA A 19 12.56 -16.38 15.59
CA ALA A 19 12.36 -17.26 14.44
C ALA A 19 11.44 -18.43 14.76
N VAL A 20 11.64 -19.08 15.93
CA VAL A 20 10.80 -20.20 16.38
C VAL A 20 9.37 -19.75 16.67
N SER A 21 9.18 -18.55 17.22
CA SER A 21 7.85 -17.99 17.47
C SER A 21 7.16 -17.43 16.23
N GLY A 22 7.79 -17.47 15.05
CA GLY A 22 7.24 -16.89 13.82
C GLY A 22 7.05 -15.37 13.89
N ALA A 23 7.74 -14.68 14.79
CA ALA A 23 7.59 -13.24 14.97
C ALA A 23 8.00 -12.48 13.69
N PHE A 24 9.05 -12.93 13.00
CA PHE A 24 9.48 -12.31 11.74
C PHE A 24 8.42 -12.46 10.63
N THR A 25 7.80 -13.64 10.48
CA THR A 25 6.74 -13.87 9.49
C THR A 25 5.48 -13.07 9.81
N HIS A 26 5.08 -13.01 11.08
CA HIS A 26 3.93 -12.22 11.52
C HIS A 26 4.12 -10.71 11.24
N CYS A 27 5.35 -10.18 11.38
CA CYS A 27 5.67 -8.79 11.00
C CYS A 27 5.48 -8.53 9.50
N PHE A 28 5.85 -9.49 8.63
CA PHE A 28 5.61 -9.37 7.19
C PHE A 28 4.12 -9.42 6.87
N ASP A 29 3.37 -10.32 7.49
CA ASP A 29 1.93 -10.46 7.27
C ASP A 29 1.16 -9.21 7.72
N THR A 30 1.46 -8.68 8.90
CA THR A 30 0.84 -7.45 9.41
C THR A 30 1.18 -6.24 8.55
N ARG A 31 2.43 -6.11 8.09
CA ARG A 31 2.81 -5.06 7.13
C ARG A 31 2.06 -5.22 5.82
N ALA A 32 2.00 -6.43 5.26
CA ALA A 32 1.29 -6.72 4.02
C ALA A 32 -0.22 -6.44 4.15
N GLN A 33 -0.84 -6.81 5.27
CA GLN A 33 -2.23 -6.47 5.58
C GLN A 33 -2.46 -4.97 5.66
N SER A 34 -1.56 -4.24 6.33
CA SER A 34 -1.64 -2.78 6.46
C SER A 34 -1.50 -2.07 5.12
N GLU A 35 -0.63 -2.56 4.23
CA GLU A 35 -0.51 -2.06 2.85
C GLU A 35 -1.76 -2.37 2.01
N ARG A 36 -2.31 -3.59 2.12
CA ARG A 36 -3.57 -3.97 1.45
C ARG A 36 -4.73 -3.09 1.91
N LYS A 37 -4.85 -2.82 3.21
CA LYS A 37 -5.87 -1.94 3.79
C LYS A 37 -5.76 -0.53 3.24
N ARG A 38 -4.56 0.07 3.26
CA ARG A 38 -4.29 1.40 2.69
C ARG A 38 -4.63 1.47 1.20
N THR A 39 -4.29 0.41 0.45
CA THR A 39 -4.60 0.32 -0.97
C THR A 39 -6.11 0.24 -1.22
N SER A 40 -6.82 -0.60 -0.47
CA SER A 40 -8.27 -0.74 -0.55
C SER A 40 -8.99 0.57 -0.23
N GLU A 41 -8.57 1.25 0.83
CA GLU A 41 -9.13 2.55 1.21
C GLU A 41 -8.90 3.62 0.15
N ARG A 42 -7.69 3.66 -0.44
CA ARG A 42 -7.38 4.58 -1.54
C ARG A 42 -8.27 4.33 -2.75
N LYS A 43 -8.50 3.07 -3.12
CA LYS A 43 -9.44 2.71 -4.20
C LYS A 43 -10.86 3.14 -3.85
N ARG A 44 -11.33 2.91 -2.62
CA ARG A 44 -12.66 3.32 -2.17
C ARG A 44 -12.86 4.83 -2.27
N ARG A 45 -11.89 5.61 -1.79
CA ARG A 45 -11.93 7.09 -1.88
C ARG A 45 -11.92 7.57 -3.32
N LEU A 46 -11.11 6.95 -4.19
CA LEU A 46 -11.08 7.29 -5.61
C LEU A 46 -12.45 7.07 -6.25
N LYS A 47 -13.08 5.92 -6.00
CA LYS A 47 -14.43 5.59 -6.50
C LYS A 47 -15.47 6.62 -6.05
N ALA A 48 -15.39 7.08 -4.81
CA ALA A 48 -16.30 8.11 -4.29
C ALA A 48 -16.13 9.44 -5.03
N LEU A 49 -14.90 9.91 -5.23
CA LEU A 49 -14.62 11.16 -5.94
C LEU A 49 -15.07 11.11 -7.41
N VAL A 50 -14.81 9.99 -8.09
CA VAL A 50 -15.25 9.79 -9.48
C VAL A 50 -16.78 9.81 -9.59
N ARG A 51 -17.49 9.17 -8.64
CA ARG A 51 -18.97 9.24 -8.57
C ARG A 51 -19.51 10.64 -8.30
N SER A 52 -18.71 11.49 -7.66
CA SER A 52 -19.01 12.92 -7.45
C SER A 52 -18.55 13.81 -8.62
N ASN A 53 -18.29 13.23 -9.80
CA ASN A 53 -17.81 13.91 -11.01
C ASN A 53 -16.42 14.54 -10.93
N ILE A 54 -15.60 14.18 -9.93
CA ILE A 54 -14.18 14.58 -9.88
C ILE A 54 -13.37 13.52 -10.64
N THR A 55 -13.17 13.75 -11.93
CA THR A 55 -12.55 12.78 -12.85
C THR A 55 -11.18 13.21 -13.36
N GLU A 56 -10.84 14.50 -13.29
CA GLU A 56 -9.55 15.01 -13.78
C GLU A 56 -8.38 14.49 -12.94
N ILE A 57 -7.38 13.92 -13.60
CA ILE A 57 -6.29 13.21 -12.93
C ILE A 57 -5.41 14.15 -12.11
N ASP A 58 -5.21 15.38 -12.57
CA ASP A 58 -4.39 16.37 -11.86
C ASP A 58 -5.08 16.83 -10.58
N VAL A 59 -6.40 17.02 -10.62
CA VAL A 59 -7.22 17.33 -9.45
C VAL A 59 -7.21 16.16 -8.46
N LEU A 60 -7.38 14.94 -8.94
CA LEU A 60 -7.27 13.73 -8.11
C LEU A 60 -5.88 13.61 -7.47
N ALA A 61 -4.80 13.90 -8.21
CA ALA A 61 -3.44 13.89 -7.68
C ALA A 61 -3.25 14.87 -6.51
N GLN A 62 -3.85 16.06 -6.61
CA GLN A 62 -3.87 17.05 -5.54
C GLN A 62 -4.67 16.55 -4.32
N TYR A 63 -5.88 16.00 -4.51
CA TYR A 63 -6.72 15.47 -3.44
C TYR A 63 -6.03 14.37 -2.60
N PHE A 64 -5.24 13.54 -3.27
CA PHE A 64 -4.51 12.46 -2.61
C PHE A 64 -3.08 12.84 -2.21
N MET A 65 -2.61 14.04 -2.57
CA MET A 65 -1.22 14.49 -2.40
C MET A 65 -0.20 13.47 -2.91
N ILE A 66 -0.43 12.92 -4.10
CA ILE A 66 0.45 11.92 -4.74
C ILE A 66 0.67 12.25 -6.21
N SER A 67 1.69 11.64 -6.81
CA SER A 67 1.95 11.85 -8.23
C SER A 67 0.78 11.41 -9.12
N VAL A 68 0.61 12.13 -10.23
CA VAL A 68 -0.30 11.79 -11.32
C VAL A 68 -0.14 10.34 -11.76
N ASN A 69 1.10 9.86 -11.93
CA ASN A 69 1.36 8.47 -12.32
C ASN A 69 0.87 7.46 -11.26
N THR A 70 0.93 7.80 -9.98
CA THR A 70 0.38 6.97 -8.92
C THR A 70 -1.15 6.91 -9.01
N ILE A 71 -1.83 8.04 -9.26
CA ILE A 71 -3.28 8.05 -9.51
C ILE A 71 -3.63 7.16 -10.70
N LYS A 72 -2.88 7.24 -11.80
CA LYS A 72 -3.11 6.40 -12.99
C LYS A 72 -3.06 4.91 -12.65
N LYS A 73 -2.08 4.48 -11.85
CA LYS A 73 -1.97 3.09 -11.37
C LYS A 73 -3.16 2.70 -10.49
N VAL A 74 -3.56 3.57 -9.56
CA VAL A 74 -4.69 3.32 -8.66
C VAL A 74 -5.99 3.21 -9.46
N ALA A 75 -6.25 4.11 -10.39
CA ALA A 75 -7.42 4.12 -11.25
C ALA A 75 -7.56 2.82 -12.07
N ARG A 76 -6.50 2.41 -12.77
CA ARG A 76 -6.47 1.13 -13.50
C ARG A 76 -6.75 -0.05 -12.58
N SER A 77 -6.10 -0.08 -11.42
CA SER A 77 -6.30 -1.16 -10.43
C SER A 77 -7.70 -1.15 -9.76
N ALA A 78 -8.45 -0.06 -9.91
CA ALA A 78 -9.81 0.10 -9.40
C ALA A 78 -10.89 -0.19 -10.46
N GLY A 79 -10.49 -0.48 -11.71
CA GLY A 79 -11.39 -0.78 -12.83
C GLY A 79 -11.73 0.40 -13.73
N TYR A 80 -10.95 1.50 -13.68
CA TYR A 80 -11.17 2.67 -14.52
C TYR A 80 -10.20 2.74 -15.70
N HIS A 81 -10.66 3.37 -16.79
CA HIS A 81 -9.81 3.79 -17.90
C HIS A 81 -9.41 5.26 -17.72
N ILE A 82 -8.30 5.66 -18.36
CA ILE A 82 -7.87 7.06 -18.46
C ILE A 82 -8.04 7.53 -19.91
N SER A 83 -8.84 8.55 -20.15
CA SER A 83 -9.01 9.16 -21.47
C SER A 83 -8.88 10.67 -21.34
N ASN A 84 -8.11 11.32 -22.22
CA ASN A 84 -7.94 12.78 -22.25
C ASN A 84 -7.65 13.41 -20.87
N GLY A 85 -6.81 12.77 -20.05
CA GLY A 85 -6.47 13.28 -18.71
C GLY A 85 -7.55 13.05 -17.64
N GLN A 86 -8.64 12.37 -17.97
CA GLN A 86 -9.74 12.07 -17.07
C GLN A 86 -9.86 10.57 -16.77
N VAL A 87 -10.34 10.25 -15.59
CA VAL A 87 -10.72 8.91 -15.15
C VAL A 87 -12.15 8.65 -15.59
N VAL A 88 -12.33 7.62 -16.43
CA VAL A 88 -13.61 7.23 -17.03
C VAL A 88 -13.95 5.82 -16.57
N GLU A 89 -15.23 5.54 -16.34
CA GLU A 89 -15.69 4.18 -16.08
C GLU A 89 -15.30 3.27 -17.24
N SER A 90 -14.61 2.17 -16.94
CA SER A 90 -14.39 1.14 -17.93
C SER A 90 -15.75 0.46 -18.11
N VAL A 91 -16.44 0.79 -19.20
CA VAL A 91 -17.69 0.14 -19.57
C VAL A 91 -17.39 -1.35 -19.76
N MET A 92 -17.60 -2.15 -18.72
CA MET A 92 -17.85 -3.57 -18.91
C MET A 92 -19.28 -3.66 -19.43
N ARG A 93 -19.39 -3.84 -20.75
CA ARG A 93 -20.56 -4.51 -21.33
C ARG A 93 -20.64 -5.93 -20.76
#